data_AF-A0A1E4H0T2-F1
#
_entry.id   AF-A0A1E4H0T2-F1
#
_cell.length_a   1.000
_cell.length_b   1.000
_cell.length_c   1.000
_cell.angle_alpha   90.00
_cell.angle_beta   90.00
_cell.angle_gamma   90.00
#
_symmetry.space_group_name_H-M   'P 1'
#
loop_
_entity.id
_entity.type
_entity.pdbx_description
1 polymer ?
#
loop_
_entity_poly.entity_id
_entity_poly.type
_entity_poly.pdbx_seq_one_letter_code
_entity_poly.pdbx_strand_id
1 'polypeptide(L)'
;MAATAALLAAPAAQAAVTYTFTGSQTLNLGPVDPDDPDGAQIEVVVNSSFTLVTPGFITNGTFTPDSCTDDNAGYVCGQMEFDNFANQFNVGGDFLSLGYSYEDDNTAFGGGAFYFFAPGAFGAAGTYTNVGWPINGQPISDEPYGCCFGNAGFATLVVSGSPTVGGVPEPGAWALMILGFGGVGATLRNRRRIQTFATA
;
A
#
# COMPACT_ATOMS: atom_id res chain seq x y z
N MET A 1 9.48 -45.43 29.41
CA MET A 1 8.51 -44.51 28.77
C MET A 1 9.25 -43.21 28.50
N ALA A 2 9.60 -42.92 27.24
CA ALA A 2 10.31 -41.71 26.86
C ALA A 2 9.30 -40.69 26.32
N ALA A 3 9.19 -39.54 26.97
CA ALA A 3 8.33 -38.45 26.54
C ALA A 3 9.06 -37.63 25.49
N THR A 4 8.57 -37.70 24.25
CA THR A 4 9.03 -36.85 23.14
C THR A 4 8.45 -35.46 23.33
N ALA A 5 9.28 -34.48 23.70
CA ALA A 5 8.89 -33.09 23.75
C ALA A 5 8.77 -32.55 22.32
N ALA A 6 7.55 -32.26 21.87
CA ALA A 6 7.31 -31.53 20.63
C ALA A 6 7.68 -30.06 20.86
N LEU A 7 8.78 -29.59 20.25
CA LEU A 7 9.03 -28.16 20.12
C LEU A 7 7.98 -27.58 19.15
N LEU A 8 6.99 -26.90 19.69
CA LEU A 8 6.12 -26.01 18.94
C LEU A 8 7.00 -24.85 18.45
N ALA A 9 7.35 -24.85 17.17
CA ALA A 9 7.92 -23.68 16.52
C ALA A 9 6.87 -22.57 16.57
N ALA A 10 7.16 -21.47 17.26
CA ALA A 10 6.32 -20.28 17.18
C ALA A 10 6.23 -19.83 15.71
N PRO A 11 5.05 -19.42 15.22
CA PRO A 11 4.95 -18.88 13.87
C PRO A 11 5.88 -17.66 13.78
N ALA A 12 6.70 -17.62 12.73
CA ALA A 12 7.51 -16.45 12.42
C ALA A 12 6.57 -15.25 12.30
N ALA A 13 6.84 -14.18 13.06
CA ALA A 13 6.12 -12.92 12.91
C ALA A 13 6.19 -12.50 11.44
N GLN A 14 5.04 -12.39 10.78
CA GLN A 14 4.94 -11.86 9.42
C GLN A 14 5.52 -10.45 9.44
N ALA A 15 6.58 -10.21 8.69
CA ALA A 15 7.15 -8.87 8.63
C ALA A 15 6.15 -7.93 7.95
N ALA A 16 5.72 -6.91 8.68
CA ALA A 16 4.76 -5.92 8.23
C ALA A 16 5.45 -4.77 7.48
N VAL A 17 4.68 -4.10 6.64
CA VAL A 17 5.07 -2.85 5.97
C VAL A 17 4.26 -1.71 6.58
N THR A 18 4.97 -0.68 7.03
CA THR A 18 4.38 0.52 7.63
C THR A 18 4.50 1.68 6.67
N TYR A 19 3.36 2.30 6.36
CA TYR A 19 3.21 3.52 5.60
C TYR A 19 2.96 4.67 6.58
N THR A 20 3.76 5.72 6.48
CA THR A 20 3.59 6.96 7.24
C THR A 20 3.52 8.11 6.26
N PHE A 21 2.46 8.88 6.33
CA PHE A 21 2.20 9.97 5.42
C PHE A 21 2.08 11.30 6.16
N THR A 22 2.62 12.34 5.56
CA THR A 22 2.35 13.73 5.91
C THR A 22 2.07 14.53 4.65
N GLY A 23 1.00 15.29 4.65
CA GLY A 23 0.57 16.12 3.53
C GLY A 23 0.03 17.45 4.01
N SER A 24 0.13 18.44 3.14
CA SER A 24 -0.47 19.76 3.32
C SER A 24 -1.24 20.09 2.06
N GLN A 25 -2.49 20.51 2.19
CA GLN A 25 -3.33 20.97 1.10
C GLN A 25 -3.88 22.35 1.39
N THR A 26 -4.14 23.10 0.33
CA THR A 26 -4.84 24.38 0.43
C THR A 26 -6.26 24.21 -0.10
N LEU A 27 -7.24 24.51 0.74
CA LEU A 27 -8.66 24.50 0.38
C LEU A 27 -9.19 25.92 0.32
N ASN A 28 -10.04 26.19 -0.67
CA ASN A 28 -10.84 27.42 -0.70
C ASN A 28 -12.20 27.10 -0.08
N LEU A 29 -12.41 27.56 1.16
CA LEU A 29 -13.67 27.40 1.86
C LEU A 29 -14.47 28.68 1.68
N GLY A 30 -15.53 28.59 0.86
CA GLY A 30 -16.43 29.70 0.54
C GLY A 30 -17.26 29.44 -0.71
N PRO A 31 -18.37 30.16 -0.91
CA PRO A 31 -19.19 30.04 -2.11
C PRO A 31 -18.39 30.42 -3.36
N VAL A 32 -18.63 29.67 -4.45
CA VAL A 32 -17.97 29.85 -5.76
C VAL A 32 -18.58 31.02 -6.55
N ASP A 33 -19.54 31.73 -5.96
CA ASP A 33 -20.30 32.78 -6.64
C ASP A 33 -19.62 34.15 -6.45
N PRO A 34 -19.14 34.81 -7.54
CA PRO A 34 -18.56 36.14 -7.47
C PRO A 34 -19.54 37.25 -7.04
N ASP A 35 -20.85 36.96 -7.01
CA ASP A 35 -21.90 37.88 -6.54
C ASP A 35 -22.42 37.54 -5.13
N ASP A 36 -21.78 36.61 -4.39
CA ASP A 36 -22.21 36.24 -3.04
C ASP A 36 -21.99 37.37 -2.01
N PRO A 37 -23.06 37.85 -1.32
CA PRO A 37 -22.95 38.90 -0.31
C PRO A 37 -22.28 38.45 1.01
N ASP A 38 -22.04 37.16 1.22
CA ASP A 38 -21.54 36.59 2.49
C ASP A 38 -20.00 36.61 2.62
N GLY A 39 -19.24 37.07 1.60
CA GLY A 39 -17.85 37.50 1.73
C GLY A 39 -16.79 36.70 0.95
N ALA A 40 -15.53 37.13 1.08
CA ALA A 40 -14.39 36.57 0.33
C ALA A 40 -14.06 35.12 0.70
N GLN A 41 -13.52 34.35 -0.25
CA GLN A 41 -13.00 33.00 -0.02
C GLN A 41 -11.99 32.99 1.12
N ILE A 42 -12.13 32.04 2.03
CA ILE A 42 -11.13 31.80 3.07
C ILE A 42 -10.24 30.67 2.58
N GLU A 43 -9.02 31.01 2.19
CA GLU A 43 -7.97 30.05 1.90
C GLU A 43 -7.52 29.43 3.22
N VAL A 44 -7.76 28.12 3.37
CA VAL A 44 -7.41 27.36 4.57
C VAL A 44 -6.43 26.27 4.21
N VAL A 45 -5.28 26.28 4.87
CA VAL A 45 -4.32 25.18 4.80
C VAL A 45 -4.77 24.08 5.76
N VAL A 46 -4.87 22.86 5.26
CA VAL A 46 -5.17 21.66 6.04
C VAL A 46 -3.96 20.73 5.96
N ASN A 47 -3.41 20.38 7.12
CA ASN A 47 -2.34 19.41 7.25
C ASN A 47 -2.91 18.07 7.70
N SER A 48 -2.59 17.03 6.93
CA SER A 48 -3.07 15.67 7.15
C SER A 48 -1.89 14.75 7.44
N SER A 49 -2.06 13.81 8.35
CA SER A 49 -1.08 12.75 8.58
C SER A 49 -1.76 11.42 8.89
N PHE A 50 -1.16 10.31 8.47
CA PHE A 50 -1.67 8.98 8.83
C PHE A 50 -0.56 7.94 8.97
N THR A 51 -0.90 6.86 9.66
CA THR A 51 -0.14 5.61 9.67
C THR A 51 -1.01 4.44 9.22
N LEU A 52 -0.45 3.56 8.40
CA LEU A 52 -1.09 2.33 7.97
C LEU A 52 -0.08 1.17 7.97
N VAL A 53 -0.40 0.09 8.68
CA VAL A 53 0.40 -1.13 8.77
C VAL A 53 -0.31 -2.21 7.96
N THR A 54 0.43 -2.83 7.06
CA THR A 54 -0.07 -3.87 6.16
C THR A 54 0.82 -5.11 6.20
N PRO A 55 0.31 -6.30 5.86
CA PRO A 55 1.11 -7.52 5.80
C PRO A 55 2.20 -7.54 4.71
N GLY A 56 2.17 -6.58 3.77
CA GLY A 56 3.08 -6.51 2.63
C GLY A 56 2.86 -5.23 1.83
N PHE A 57 3.65 -5.02 0.78
CA PHE A 57 3.53 -3.80 -0.01
C PHE A 57 2.15 -3.68 -0.69
N ILE A 58 1.56 -2.49 -0.61
CA ILE A 58 0.29 -2.14 -1.24
C ILE A 58 0.49 -2.05 -2.75
N THR A 59 -0.40 -2.74 -3.49
CA THR A 59 -0.49 -2.62 -4.95
C THR A 59 -1.64 -1.71 -5.34
N ASN A 60 -2.80 -1.90 -4.72
CA ASN A 60 -4.00 -1.08 -4.90
C ASN A 60 -5.01 -1.41 -3.79
N GLY A 61 -6.03 -0.59 -3.65
CA GLY A 61 -7.19 -0.86 -2.81
C GLY A 61 -7.55 0.29 -1.88
N THR A 62 -8.60 0.05 -1.11
CA THR A 62 -9.12 0.99 -0.12
C THR A 62 -8.78 0.50 1.28
N PHE A 63 -8.27 1.39 2.12
CA PHE A 63 -7.76 1.07 3.44
C PHE A 63 -8.26 2.06 4.49
N THR A 64 -8.56 1.55 5.68
CA THR A 64 -8.72 2.38 6.88
C THR A 64 -7.34 2.60 7.50
N PRO A 65 -6.91 3.84 7.76
CA PRO A 65 -5.65 4.08 8.47
C PRO A 65 -5.73 3.56 9.92
N ASP A 66 -4.60 3.12 10.47
CA ASP A 66 -4.49 2.77 11.90
C ASP A 66 -4.55 4.02 12.79
N SER A 67 -4.00 5.13 12.28
CA SER A 67 -4.14 6.45 12.88
C SER A 67 -4.20 7.49 11.78
N CYS A 68 -4.98 8.54 11.98
CA CYS A 68 -5.04 9.67 11.08
C CYS A 68 -5.41 10.96 11.82
N THR A 69 -4.86 12.07 11.38
CA THR A 69 -5.09 13.40 11.97
C THR A 69 -5.22 14.43 10.86
N ASP A 70 -6.21 15.29 10.99
CA ASP A 70 -6.32 16.55 10.26
C ASP A 70 -6.30 17.70 11.26
N ASP A 71 -5.59 18.78 10.95
CA ASP A 71 -5.52 19.96 11.84
C ASP A 71 -6.71 20.93 11.70
N ASN A 72 -7.63 20.62 10.79
CA ASN A 72 -8.87 21.34 10.60
C ASN A 72 -10.05 20.48 11.08
N ALA A 73 -10.73 20.95 12.12
CA ALA A 73 -11.82 20.25 12.80
C ALA A 73 -13.05 19.97 11.92
N GLY A 74 -13.19 20.62 10.76
CA GLY A 74 -14.27 20.34 9.80
C GLY A 74 -14.06 19.05 9.00
N TYR A 75 -12.90 18.41 9.13
CA TYR A 75 -12.53 17.22 8.37
C TYR A 75 -12.27 16.03 9.28
N VAL A 76 -12.84 14.90 8.91
CA VAL A 76 -12.53 13.60 9.51
C VAL A 76 -11.88 12.73 8.46
N CYS A 77 -10.74 12.14 8.83
CA CYS A 77 -10.07 11.14 8.02
C CYS A 77 -11.01 9.96 7.74
N GLY A 78 -11.32 9.74 6.47
CA GLY A 78 -12.10 8.61 5.99
C GLY A 78 -11.24 7.45 5.51
N GLN A 79 -11.84 6.64 4.64
CA GLN A 79 -11.10 5.64 3.88
C GLN A 79 -10.08 6.32 2.95
N MET A 80 -8.93 5.66 2.76
CA MET A 80 -7.90 6.07 1.83
C MET A 80 -7.84 5.11 0.65
N GLU A 81 -7.61 5.61 -0.54
CA GLU A 81 -7.40 4.79 -1.73
C GLU A 81 -5.93 4.84 -2.15
N PHE A 82 -5.38 3.67 -2.44
CA PHE A 82 -4.08 3.51 -3.07
C PHE A 82 -4.29 2.88 -4.43
N ASP A 83 -3.63 3.40 -5.46
CA ASP A 83 -3.63 2.80 -6.78
C ASP A 83 -2.24 2.90 -7.42
N ASN A 84 -1.72 1.77 -7.93
CA ASN A 84 -0.47 1.75 -8.66
C ASN A 84 -0.71 1.94 -10.18
N PHE A 85 0.35 2.21 -10.91
CA PHE A 85 0.27 2.46 -12.35
C PHE A 85 -0.29 1.24 -13.13
N ALA A 86 -1.30 1.33 -14.00
CA ALA A 86 -2.03 2.49 -14.54
C ALA A 86 -3.35 2.77 -13.77
N ASN A 87 -3.40 3.92 -13.10
CA ASN A 87 -4.57 4.38 -12.35
C ASN A 87 -5.70 4.89 -13.26
N GLN A 88 -6.87 5.14 -12.66
CA GLN A 88 -8.05 5.69 -13.35
C GLN A 88 -7.81 7.06 -14.02
N PHE A 89 -6.74 7.77 -13.64
CA PHE A 89 -6.38 9.09 -14.14
C PHE A 89 -5.40 9.05 -15.33
N ASN A 90 -4.92 7.87 -15.75
CA ASN A 90 -3.97 7.71 -16.85
C ASN A 90 -2.69 8.57 -16.67
N VAL A 91 -2.30 8.85 -15.42
CA VAL A 91 -1.07 9.61 -15.09
C VAL A 91 0.05 8.68 -14.67
N GLY A 92 1.28 9.07 -15.02
CA GLY A 92 2.51 8.29 -14.87
C GLY A 92 2.94 7.84 -13.47
N GLY A 93 2.13 8.01 -12.42
CA GLY A 93 2.55 7.88 -11.01
C GLY A 93 1.63 7.03 -10.15
N ASP A 94 2.10 6.72 -8.94
CA ASP A 94 1.31 6.06 -7.88
C ASP A 94 0.37 7.08 -7.24
N PHE A 95 -0.86 6.67 -6.95
CA PHE A 95 -1.96 7.53 -6.52
C PHE A 95 -2.40 7.22 -5.09
N LEU A 96 -2.52 8.26 -4.26
CA LEU A 96 -3.11 8.22 -2.93
C LEU A 96 -4.24 9.24 -2.85
N SER A 97 -5.44 8.80 -2.48
CA SER A 97 -6.53 9.68 -2.09
C SER A 97 -6.82 9.61 -0.61
N LEU A 98 -7.14 10.77 -0.03
CA LEU A 98 -7.69 10.89 1.31
C LEU A 98 -9.16 11.29 1.18
N GLY A 99 -10.06 10.37 1.50
CA GLY A 99 -11.48 10.70 1.61
C GLY A 99 -11.72 11.53 2.87
N TYR A 100 -12.29 12.73 2.71
CA TYR A 100 -12.80 13.49 3.83
C TYR A 100 -14.32 13.30 3.94
N SER A 101 -14.83 13.17 5.16
CA SER A 101 -16.26 13.33 5.46
C SER A 101 -16.44 14.57 6.32
N TYR A 102 -17.43 15.41 5.99
CA TYR A 102 -17.92 16.45 6.88
C TYR A 102 -18.59 15.81 8.11
N GLU A 103 -18.59 16.51 9.25
CA GLU A 103 -19.24 16.06 10.50
C GLU A 103 -20.76 15.81 10.37
N ASP A 104 -21.37 16.26 9.26
CA ASP A 104 -22.80 16.09 8.95
C ASP A 104 -23.08 14.74 8.24
N ASP A 105 -22.46 13.68 8.75
CA ASP A 105 -22.90 12.29 8.84
C ASP A 105 -23.56 11.53 7.64
N ASN A 106 -23.53 12.00 6.38
CA ASN A 106 -24.29 11.24 5.36
C ASN A 106 -23.87 11.24 3.89
N THR A 107 -22.59 11.34 3.54
CA THR A 107 -22.02 10.68 2.34
C THR A 107 -20.50 10.78 2.37
N ALA A 108 -19.81 9.68 2.67
CA ALA A 108 -18.41 9.56 2.26
C ALA A 108 -18.36 9.74 0.73
N PHE A 109 -17.38 10.51 0.25
CA PHE A 109 -17.16 10.96 -1.13
C PHE A 109 -17.81 12.30 -1.51
N GLY A 110 -17.19 13.38 -1.04
CA GLY A 110 -17.29 14.72 -1.62
C GLY A 110 -15.98 15.49 -1.46
N GLY A 111 -15.02 15.30 -2.38
CA GLY A 111 -13.81 16.14 -2.52
C GLY A 111 -12.62 15.75 -1.62
N GLY A 112 -11.97 14.63 -1.91
CA GLY A 112 -10.72 14.21 -1.23
C GLY A 112 -9.45 14.87 -1.75
N ALA A 113 -8.40 14.90 -0.93
CA ALA A 113 -7.05 15.29 -1.35
C ALA A 113 -6.46 14.23 -2.28
N PHE A 114 -5.81 14.64 -3.37
CA PHE A 114 -5.07 13.72 -4.24
C PHE A 114 -3.57 13.97 -4.13
N TYR A 115 -2.81 12.90 -3.89
CA TYR A 115 -1.36 12.91 -3.86
C TYR A 115 -0.78 11.90 -4.84
N PHE A 116 0.09 12.37 -5.72
CA PHE A 116 0.77 11.59 -6.74
C PHE A 116 2.25 11.46 -6.42
N PHE A 117 2.75 10.23 -6.41
CA PHE A 117 4.15 9.90 -6.17
C PHE A 117 4.78 9.25 -7.40
N ALA A 118 6.10 9.12 -7.37
CA ALA A 118 6.81 8.34 -8.38
C ALA A 118 6.31 6.88 -8.43
N PRO A 119 6.29 6.24 -9.60
CA PRO A 119 5.94 4.83 -9.74
C PRO A 119 6.70 3.92 -8.78
N GLY A 120 5.97 3.01 -8.14
CA GLY A 120 6.53 2.05 -7.19
C GLY A 120 6.79 2.64 -5.79
N ALA A 121 6.33 3.85 -5.50
CA ALA A 121 6.37 4.44 -4.16
C ALA A 121 5.66 3.56 -3.13
N PHE A 122 4.61 2.85 -3.51
CA PHE A 122 3.93 1.93 -2.58
C PHE A 122 4.59 0.55 -2.50
N GLY A 123 5.39 0.20 -3.51
CA GLY A 123 5.97 -1.13 -3.72
C GLY A 123 7.33 -1.38 -3.09
N ALA A 124 7.96 -0.36 -2.50
CA ALA A 124 9.30 -0.47 -1.95
C ALA A 124 9.47 0.40 -0.70
N ALA A 125 10.38 -0.02 0.19
CA ALA A 125 10.76 0.79 1.34
C ALA A 125 11.57 2.01 0.88
N GLY A 126 11.24 3.18 1.42
CA GLY A 126 11.85 4.43 1.02
C GLY A 126 11.13 5.65 1.56
N THR A 127 11.69 6.82 1.27
CA THR A 127 11.05 8.11 1.48
C THR A 127 10.74 8.71 0.12
N TYR A 128 9.47 8.95 -0.13
CA TYR A 128 8.94 9.45 -1.38
C TYR A 128 8.35 10.83 -1.13
N THR A 129 8.65 11.77 -2.01
CA THR A 129 7.97 13.07 -2.03
C THR A 129 7.21 13.16 -3.32
N ASN A 130 6.18 14.01 -3.33
CA ASN A 130 5.38 14.25 -4.52
C ASN A 130 5.97 15.32 -5.44
N VAL A 131 7.18 15.82 -5.14
CA VAL A 131 7.89 16.81 -5.95
C VAL A 131 8.15 16.24 -7.35
N GLY A 132 7.71 16.98 -8.37
CA GLY A 132 7.86 16.58 -9.77
C GLY A 132 6.79 15.59 -10.26
N TRP A 133 5.80 15.25 -9.43
CA TRP A 133 4.65 14.43 -9.81
C TRP A 133 3.34 15.23 -9.67
N PRO A 134 2.29 14.91 -10.44
CA PRO A 134 2.31 14.02 -11.60
C PRO A 134 3.14 14.61 -12.75
N ILE A 135 3.93 13.78 -13.47
CA ILE A 135 4.58 14.21 -14.70
C ILE A 135 3.51 14.23 -15.81
N ASN A 136 3.26 15.42 -16.38
CA ASN A 136 2.15 15.73 -17.29
C ASN A 136 1.88 14.70 -18.41
N GLY A 137 0.59 14.46 -18.66
CA GLY A 137 0.08 13.79 -19.86
C GLY A 137 -1.40 14.10 -20.11
N GLN A 138 -1.69 15.29 -20.65
CA GLN A 138 -3.01 15.82 -21.06
C GLN A 138 -4.02 16.09 -19.91
N PRO A 139 -4.86 17.13 -20.01
CA PRO A 139 -6.01 17.32 -19.12
C PRO A 139 -7.03 16.19 -19.34
N ILE A 140 -7.56 15.63 -18.25
CA ILE A 140 -8.44 14.45 -18.28
C ILE A 140 -9.93 14.83 -18.47
N SER A 141 -10.26 16.12 -18.60
CA SER A 141 -11.59 16.55 -19.09
C SER A 141 -11.58 17.98 -19.66
N ASP A 142 -12.39 18.18 -20.70
CA ASP A 142 -12.72 19.48 -21.30
C ASP A 142 -13.86 20.20 -20.53
N GLU A 143 -14.04 19.94 -19.22
CA GLU A 143 -15.22 20.41 -18.46
C GLU A 143 -14.99 21.74 -17.69
N PRO A 144 -16.03 22.60 -17.54
CA PRO A 144 -15.90 23.97 -16.99
C PRO A 144 -15.57 24.05 -15.49
N TYR A 145 -15.69 22.95 -14.74
CA TYR A 145 -15.42 22.88 -13.30
C TYR A 145 -14.21 22.00 -13.06
N GLY A 146 -13.03 22.55 -13.37
CA GLY A 146 -11.75 21.92 -13.13
C GLY A 146 -11.44 21.77 -11.64
N CYS A 147 -11.63 20.58 -11.09
CA CYS A 147 -10.93 20.12 -9.91
C CYS A 147 -10.52 18.65 -10.15
N CYS A 148 -9.30 18.17 -9.89
CA CYS A 148 -8.11 18.75 -9.28
C CYS A 148 -6.90 18.28 -10.13
N PHE A 149 -6.18 19.21 -10.75
CA PHE A 149 -4.98 18.90 -11.52
C PHE A 149 -3.75 18.95 -10.62
N GLY A 150 -3.14 17.80 -10.38
CA GLY A 150 -1.91 17.70 -9.62
C GLY A 150 -2.11 17.43 -8.14
N ASN A 151 -1.00 17.47 -7.43
CA ASN A 151 -0.98 17.24 -6.00
C ASN A 151 -1.77 18.33 -5.26
N ALA A 152 -2.63 17.95 -4.31
CA ALA A 152 -3.40 18.86 -3.45
C ALA A 152 -2.52 19.84 -2.65
N GLY A 153 -1.26 19.47 -2.45
CA GLY A 153 -0.17 20.33 -2.00
C GLY A 153 1.08 19.47 -1.77
N PHE A 154 1.98 19.85 -0.86
CA PHE A 154 3.21 19.07 -0.63
C PHE A 154 2.94 17.85 0.26
N ALA A 155 3.53 16.71 -0.10
CA ALA A 155 3.42 15.50 0.69
C ALA A 155 4.70 14.65 0.69
N THR A 156 4.88 13.95 1.81
CA THR A 156 5.91 12.95 2.02
C THR A 156 5.27 11.64 2.46
N LEU A 157 5.67 10.55 1.80
CA LEU A 157 5.33 9.19 2.18
C LEU A 157 6.62 8.46 2.59
N VAL A 158 6.60 7.88 3.78
CA VAL A 158 7.65 6.99 4.27
C VAL A 158 7.09 5.58 4.28
N VAL A 159 7.72 4.68 3.53
CA VAL A 159 7.42 3.26 3.50
C VAL A 159 8.56 2.53 4.18
N SER A 160 8.25 1.77 5.23
CA SER A 160 9.23 1.06 6.03
C SER A 160 8.83 -0.39 6.27
N GLY A 161 9.81 -1.23 6.59
CA GLY A 161 9.63 -2.68 6.68
C GLY A 161 9.98 -3.39 5.37
N SER A 162 10.11 -4.71 5.45
CA SER A 162 10.22 -5.56 4.26
C SER A 162 9.31 -6.75 4.49
N PRO A 163 8.40 -7.09 3.56
CA PRO A 163 7.69 -8.34 3.66
C PRO A 163 8.73 -9.45 3.70
N THR A 164 8.59 -10.37 4.66
CA THR A 164 9.35 -11.60 4.68
C THR A 164 8.92 -12.41 3.46
N VAL A 165 9.55 -12.15 2.32
CA VAL A 165 9.49 -13.06 1.18
C VAL A 165 10.09 -14.35 1.72
N GLY A 166 9.26 -15.39 1.87
CA GLY A 166 9.70 -16.69 2.35
C GLY A 166 10.95 -17.07 1.57
N GLY A 167 12.09 -17.18 2.27
CA GLY A 167 13.38 -17.30 1.63
C GLY A 167 13.33 -18.44 0.62
N VAL A 168 13.59 -18.12 -0.65
CA VAL A 168 13.80 -19.17 -1.65
C VAL A 168 14.94 -20.03 -1.11
N PRO A 169 14.76 -21.36 -0.99
CA PRO A 169 15.81 -22.21 -0.46
C PRO A 169 17.10 -21.94 -1.24
N GLU A 170 18.21 -21.73 -0.53
CA GLU A 170 19.49 -21.52 -1.19
C GLU A 170 19.80 -22.72 -2.12
N PRO A 171 20.62 -22.56 -3.17
CA PRO A 171 20.99 -23.65 -4.06
C PRO A 171 21.48 -24.92 -3.31
N GLY A 172 22.12 -24.75 -2.16
CA GLY A 172 22.51 -25.86 -1.27
C GLY A 172 21.33 -26.60 -0.64
N ALA A 173 20.28 -25.89 -0.23
CA ALA A 173 19.05 -26.49 0.29
C ALA A 173 18.31 -27.29 -0.81
N TRP A 174 18.29 -26.79 -2.05
CA TRP A 174 17.81 -27.56 -3.20
C TRP A 174 18.63 -28.83 -3.41
N ALA A 175 19.96 -28.73 -3.36
CA ALA A 175 20.84 -29.88 -3.51
C ALA A 175 20.60 -30.93 -2.41
N LEU A 176 20.42 -30.52 -1.16
CA LEU A 176 20.11 -31.42 -0.05
C LEU A 176 18.74 -32.09 -0.20
N MET A 177 17.72 -31.36 -0.67
CA MET A 177 16.42 -31.96 -0.98
C MET A 177 16.54 -33.00 -2.10
N ILE A 178 17.23 -32.66 -3.19
CA ILE A 178 17.44 -33.58 -4.32
C ILE A 178 18.21 -34.83 -3.85
N LEU A 179 19.26 -34.66 -3.05
CA LEU A 179 20.00 -35.79 -2.48
C LEU A 179 19.14 -36.63 -1.54
N GLY A 180 18.32 -36.00 -0.68
CA GLY A 180 17.40 -36.70 0.22
C GLY A 180 16.37 -37.52 -0.54
N PHE A 181 15.60 -36.88 -1.43
CA PHE A 181 14.59 -37.57 -2.24
C PHE A 181 15.21 -38.60 -3.20
N GLY A 182 16.35 -38.27 -3.81
CA GLY A 182 17.10 -39.18 -4.67
C GLY A 182 17.61 -40.41 -3.92
N GLY A 183 18.13 -40.22 -2.70
CA GLY A 183 18.59 -41.30 -1.83
C GLY A 183 17.47 -42.23 -1.38
N VAL A 184 16.32 -41.67 -0.97
CA VAL A 184 15.13 -42.46 -0.64
C VAL A 184 14.62 -43.24 -1.87
N GLY A 185 14.57 -42.60 -3.03
CA GLY A 185 14.17 -43.27 -4.28
C GLY A 185 15.11 -44.41 -4.68
N ALA A 186 16.43 -44.21 -4.55
CA ALA A 186 17.45 -45.21 -4.87
C ALA A 186 17.36 -46.44 -3.95
N THR A 187 17.17 -46.23 -2.64
CA THR A 187 17.04 -47.32 -1.66
C THR A 187 15.78 -48.17 -1.89
N LEU A 188 14.63 -47.53 -2.17
CA LEU A 188 13.39 -48.24 -2.52
C LEU A 188 13.54 -49.07 -3.80
N ARG A 189 14.22 -48.54 -4.82
CA ARG A 189 14.47 -49.25 -6.08
C ARG A 189 15.40 -50.45 -5.89
N ASN A 190 16.40 -50.34 -5.02
CA ASN A 190 17.31 -51.45 -4.72
C ASN A 190 16.60 -52.60 -3.99
N ARG A 191 15.76 -52.29 -3.01
CA ARG A 191 14.97 -53.31 -2.28
C ARG A 191 14.05 -54.12 -3.21
N ARG A 192 13.40 -53.46 -4.17
CA ARG A 192 12.56 -54.16 -5.17
C ARG A 192 13.36 -55.12 -6.03
N ARG A 193 14.59 -54.77 -6.43
CA ARG A 193 15.46 -55.66 -7.21
C ARG A 193 15.87 -56.91 -6.44
N ILE A 194 16.13 -56.78 -5.14
CA ILE A 194 16.55 -57.91 -4.29
C ILE A 194 15.39 -58.90 -4.07
N GLN A 195 14.14 -58.42 -3.99
CA GLN A 195 12.98 -59.30 -3.81
C GLN A 195 12.61 -60.14 -5.04
N THR A 196 13.04 -59.77 -6.24
CA THR A 196 12.77 -60.54 -7.47
C THR A 196 13.60 -61.83 -7.57
N PHE A 197 14.69 -61.98 -6.81
CA PHE A 197 15.56 -63.17 -6.86
C PHE A 197 15.23 -64.26 -5.83
N ALA A 198 14.20 -64.10 -4.99
CA ALA A 198 13.88 -65.03 -3.89
C ALA A 198 12.71 -66.00 -4.19
N THR A 199 12.22 -66.06 -5.43
CA THR A 199 11.10 -66.96 -5.84
C THR A 199 11.46 -67.92 -6.99
N ALA A 200 12.70 -68.39 -7.07
CA ALA A 200 13.11 -69.45 -7.99
C ALA A 200 13.50 -70.72 -7.24
#